data_AF-A0A3P5WE31-F1
#
_entry.id   AF-A0A3P5WE31-F1
#
_cell.length_a   1.000
_cell.length_b   1.000
_cell.length_c   1.000
_cell.angle_alpha   90.00
_cell.angle_beta   90.00
_cell.angle_gamma   90.00
#
_symmetry.space_group_name_H-M   'P 1'
#
loop_
_entity.id
_entity.type
_entity.pdbx_description
1 polymer ?
#
loop_
_entity_poly.entity_id
_entity_poly.type
_entity_poly.pdbx_seq_one_letter_code
_entity_poly.pdbx_strand_id
1 'polypeptide(L)'
;MKSNYLVAQSNDLIEARHNNPLTVREQKIILAMVSEIQPDDEDFKEYRISLKDFNEMLGLKGKTKYSEIKEVVKNLMGKTIEIPRKNKGWLLAHWVSSAEYIDGEGVIELTFSPKLKPYLLQLKEYTSYRLSNILALNSTYSIRLYELMKKWEFLGTWEYPLEDLRGKLGVEEGTYPKYSNFKVRVLSRAVEEVNKKTDFYISFEEIKKGRSVERIKFTIKHKPEKEIELLDAKIKPERLKKQVENEDIRKRLNALTKDYSFNHIYFTEMYEGALFIWSDDAEKELSMLIHYVNEEESVKNPLGFIKMKLQEYGGLYQKGLPVTFADLKPSQRRTGRVEKVPEWFKNRNEPKKAKKETDLNIAEEREKLLKELGYENDK
;
A
#
# COMPACT_ATOMS: atom_id res chain seq x y z
N MET A 1 -13.24 -16.31 15.81
CA MET A 1 -13.25 -14.96 15.14
C MET A 1 -14.10 -14.90 13.86
N LYS A 2 -14.72 -13.75 13.54
CA LYS A 2 -15.51 -13.57 12.29
C LYS A 2 -14.57 -13.45 11.08
N SER A 3 -14.91 -14.09 9.96
CA SER A 3 -14.08 -14.16 8.74
C SER A 3 -13.95 -12.84 7.96
N ASN A 4 -14.75 -11.82 8.27
CA ASN A 4 -14.86 -10.56 7.52
C ASN A 4 -14.26 -9.34 8.23
N TYR A 5 -13.42 -9.53 9.25
CA TYR A 5 -12.71 -8.40 9.86
C TYR A 5 -11.70 -7.80 8.87
N LEU A 6 -11.66 -6.47 8.82
CA LEU A 6 -10.71 -5.70 8.02
C LEU A 6 -9.62 -5.16 8.93
N VAL A 7 -8.40 -5.24 8.47
CA VAL A 7 -7.25 -4.56 9.06
C VAL A 7 -7.05 -3.27 8.28
N ALA A 8 -6.84 -2.15 8.98
CA ALA A 8 -6.52 -0.87 8.36
C ALA A 8 -5.28 -0.27 9.05
N GLN A 9 -4.27 0.07 8.26
CA GLN A 9 -3.00 0.60 8.75
C GLN A 9 -2.52 1.72 7.84
N SER A 10 -1.83 2.71 8.41
CA SER A 10 -1.27 3.77 7.58
C SER A 10 -0.20 3.22 6.63
N ASN A 11 -0.05 3.88 5.49
CA ASN A 11 0.95 3.47 4.50
C ASN A 11 2.38 3.55 5.05
N ASP A 12 2.66 4.49 5.96
CA ASP A 12 3.94 4.61 6.67
C ASP A 12 4.21 3.39 7.57
N LEU A 13 3.18 2.87 8.24
CA LEU A 13 3.30 1.69 9.10
C LEU A 13 3.55 0.43 8.30
N ILE A 14 2.85 0.26 7.17
CA ILE A 14 3.08 -0.87 6.26
C ILE A 14 4.49 -0.82 5.67
N GLU A 15 5.03 0.36 5.45
CA GLU A 15 6.38 0.54 4.92
C GLU A 15 7.50 0.54 5.96
N ALA A 16 7.17 0.45 7.24
CA ALA A 16 8.14 0.43 8.33
C ALA A 16 9.13 -0.73 8.22
N ARG A 17 10.32 -0.52 8.82
CA ARG A 17 11.36 -1.55 8.91
C ARG A 17 11.19 -2.35 10.20
N HIS A 18 11.48 -3.64 10.11
CA HIS A 18 11.36 -4.57 11.22
C HIS A 18 12.73 -5.19 11.54
N ASN A 19 13.53 -4.49 12.35
CA ASN A 19 14.86 -4.94 12.73
C ASN A 19 14.82 -6.08 13.76
N ASN A 20 13.80 -6.10 14.63
CA ASN A 20 13.45 -7.24 15.47
C ASN A 20 12.06 -7.75 15.05
N PRO A 21 11.98 -8.56 13.99
CA PRO A 21 10.71 -8.89 13.34
C PRO A 21 9.79 -9.68 14.26
N LEU A 22 8.51 -9.34 14.23
CA LEU A 22 7.46 -10.13 14.84
C LEU A 22 7.45 -11.54 14.23
N THR A 23 7.27 -12.54 15.07
CA THR A 23 6.97 -13.90 14.63
C THR A 23 5.58 -13.94 13.99
N VAL A 24 5.26 -15.01 13.25
CA VAL A 24 3.92 -15.21 12.68
C VAL A 24 2.82 -15.06 13.73
N ARG A 25 3.06 -15.59 14.94
CA ARG A 25 2.07 -15.54 16.03
C ARG A 25 1.84 -14.11 16.49
N GLU A 26 2.92 -13.39 16.73
CA GLU A 26 2.90 -12.00 17.17
C GLU A 26 2.32 -11.06 16.10
N GLN A 27 2.61 -11.28 14.82
CA GLN A 27 1.98 -10.55 13.71
C GLN A 27 0.46 -10.77 13.70
N LYS A 28 0.02 -12.03 13.82
CA LYS A 28 -1.42 -12.34 13.83
C LYS A 28 -2.12 -11.69 15.02
N ILE A 29 -1.50 -11.69 16.20
CA ILE A 29 -2.02 -11.00 17.40
C ILE A 29 -2.20 -9.50 17.11
N ILE A 30 -1.14 -8.83 16.65
CA ILE A 30 -1.17 -7.40 16.36
C ILE A 30 -2.23 -7.08 15.30
N LEU A 31 -2.26 -7.82 14.19
CA LEU A 31 -3.18 -7.55 13.10
C LEU A 31 -4.63 -7.89 13.47
N ALA A 32 -4.87 -8.84 14.36
CA ALA A 32 -6.19 -9.07 14.94
C ALA A 32 -6.62 -7.90 15.84
N MET A 33 -5.74 -7.40 16.71
CA MET A 33 -6.02 -6.20 17.52
C MET A 33 -6.31 -4.99 16.62
N VAL A 34 -5.52 -4.77 15.56
CA VAL A 34 -5.76 -3.69 14.60
C VAL A 34 -7.13 -3.83 13.94
N SER A 35 -7.59 -5.06 13.70
CA SER A 35 -8.90 -5.30 13.08
C SER A 35 -10.11 -4.96 13.97
N GLU A 36 -9.88 -4.79 15.28
CA GLU A 36 -10.90 -4.37 16.24
C GLU A 36 -11.03 -2.84 16.34
N ILE A 37 -10.01 -2.10 15.90
CA ILE A 37 -10.02 -0.63 15.87
C ILE A 37 -11.17 -0.14 15.00
N GLN A 38 -12.00 0.74 15.55
CA GLN A 38 -13.05 1.41 14.79
C GLN A 38 -12.53 2.74 14.21
N PRO A 39 -13.00 3.17 13.02
CA PRO A 39 -12.50 4.40 12.37
C PRO A 39 -12.65 5.68 13.20
N ASP A 40 -13.60 5.69 14.13
CA ASP A 40 -13.98 6.77 15.04
C ASP A 40 -13.29 6.71 16.41
N ASP A 41 -12.48 5.67 16.67
CA ASP A 41 -11.73 5.58 17.90
C ASP A 41 -10.72 6.74 18.00
N GLU A 42 -10.88 7.58 19.02
CA GLU A 42 -9.98 8.70 19.33
C GLU A 42 -8.78 8.26 20.18
N ASP A 43 -8.92 7.15 20.89
CA ASP A 43 -7.89 6.54 21.73
C ASP A 43 -7.88 5.01 21.57
N PHE A 44 -6.74 4.41 21.89
CA PHE A 44 -6.64 2.97 22.04
C PHE A 44 -7.39 2.52 23.28
N LYS A 45 -8.11 1.41 23.12
CA LYS A 45 -8.77 0.69 24.21
C LYS A 45 -7.90 -0.50 24.63
N GLU A 46 -8.36 -1.22 25.64
CA GLU A 46 -7.85 -2.56 25.94
C GLU A 46 -8.44 -3.55 24.93
N TYR A 47 -7.57 -4.26 24.22
CA TYR A 47 -7.96 -5.28 23.24
C TYR A 47 -7.87 -6.65 23.89
N ARG A 48 -8.99 -7.38 23.92
CA ARG A 48 -9.13 -8.66 24.61
C ARG A 48 -8.90 -9.81 23.64
N ILE A 49 -7.92 -10.66 23.94
CA ILE A 49 -7.68 -11.91 23.19
C ILE A 49 -7.94 -13.09 24.12
N SER A 50 -8.92 -13.92 23.77
CA SER A 50 -9.19 -15.17 24.49
C SER A 50 -8.15 -16.25 24.14
N LEU A 51 -7.83 -17.13 25.09
CA LEU A 51 -7.03 -18.35 24.86
C LEU A 51 -7.55 -19.17 23.67
N LYS A 52 -8.88 -19.19 23.50
CA LYS A 52 -9.55 -19.90 22.41
C LYS A 52 -9.24 -19.28 21.06
N ASP A 53 -9.44 -17.96 20.92
CA ASP A 53 -9.15 -17.25 19.68
C ASP A 53 -7.66 -17.31 19.34
N PHE A 54 -6.79 -17.21 20.34
CA PHE A 54 -5.35 -17.41 20.15
C PHE A 54 -5.03 -18.78 19.55
N ASN A 55 -5.66 -19.86 20.04
CA ASN A 55 -5.44 -21.20 19.49
C ASN A 55 -5.94 -21.34 18.05
N GLU A 56 -7.12 -20.79 17.77
CA GLU A 56 -7.71 -20.78 16.44
C GLU A 56 -6.83 -20.01 15.44
N MET A 57 -6.41 -18.79 15.79
CA MET A 57 -5.55 -17.93 14.94
C MET A 57 -4.21 -18.58 14.60
N LEU A 58 -3.67 -19.36 15.53
CA LEU A 58 -2.37 -19.98 15.40
C LEU A 58 -2.42 -21.42 14.87
N GLY A 59 -3.62 -21.95 14.62
CA GLY A 59 -3.81 -23.33 14.14
C GLY A 59 -3.25 -24.37 15.10
N LEU A 60 -3.19 -24.06 16.40
CA LEU A 60 -2.63 -24.95 17.41
C LEU A 60 -3.61 -26.08 17.72
N LYS A 61 -3.15 -27.32 17.61
CA LYS A 61 -3.91 -28.51 18.00
C LYS A 61 -3.61 -28.84 19.46
N GLY A 62 -4.64 -28.85 20.31
CA GLY A 62 -4.55 -29.24 21.72
C GLY A 62 -4.88 -28.12 22.71
N LYS A 63 -4.76 -28.40 24.01
CA LYS A 63 -4.89 -27.39 25.06
C LYS A 63 -3.60 -26.60 25.14
N THR A 64 -3.58 -25.39 24.57
CA THR A 64 -2.48 -24.45 24.75
C THR A 64 -2.33 -24.10 26.22
N LYS A 65 -1.08 -24.13 26.69
CA LYS A 65 -0.77 -23.77 28.07
C LYS A 65 -0.76 -22.25 28.18
N TYR A 66 -1.34 -21.74 29.26
CA TYR A 66 -1.32 -20.30 29.59
C TYR A 66 0.11 -19.73 29.58
N SER A 67 1.09 -20.54 29.97
CA SER A 67 2.52 -20.20 29.92
C SER A 67 3.03 -19.88 28.52
N GLU A 68 2.56 -20.58 27.48
CA GLU A 68 3.00 -20.36 26.09
C GLU A 68 2.51 -19.01 25.57
N ILE A 69 1.26 -18.66 25.86
CA ILE A 69 0.74 -17.33 25.48
C ILE A 69 1.49 -16.25 26.23
N LYS A 70 1.77 -16.47 27.52
CA LYS A 70 2.51 -15.53 28.34
C LYS A 70 3.91 -15.24 27.77
N GLU A 71 4.60 -16.26 27.28
CA GLU A 71 5.89 -16.11 26.61
C GLU A 71 5.77 -15.34 25.28
N VAL A 72 4.76 -15.67 24.46
CA VAL A 72 4.53 -14.97 23.17
C VAL A 72 4.25 -13.48 23.40
N VAL A 73 3.39 -13.15 24.37
CA VAL A 73 3.04 -11.76 24.70
C VAL A 73 4.24 -11.02 25.31
N LYS A 74 5.01 -11.68 26.19
CA LYS A 74 6.23 -11.09 26.75
C LYS A 74 7.25 -10.77 25.65
N ASN A 75 7.43 -11.67 24.69
CA ASN A 75 8.31 -11.45 23.54
C ASN A 75 7.78 -10.33 22.65
N LEU A 76 6.48 -10.31 22.37
CA LEU A 76 5.82 -9.24 21.61
C LEU A 76 6.10 -7.85 22.20
N MET A 77 5.95 -7.70 23.51
CA MET A 77 6.20 -6.42 24.19
C MET A 77 7.66 -5.95 24.06
N GLY A 78 8.61 -6.88 24.00
CA GLY A 78 10.02 -6.58 23.79
C GLY A 78 10.38 -6.14 22.36
N LYS A 79 9.45 -6.26 21.40
CA LYS A 79 9.69 -5.93 19.99
C LYS A 79 9.33 -4.49 19.66
N THR A 80 10.15 -3.90 18.81
CA THR A 80 10.01 -2.53 18.34
C THR A 80 9.74 -2.49 16.84
N ILE A 81 9.15 -1.39 16.40
CA ILE A 81 8.98 -1.02 15.00
C ILE A 81 9.68 0.31 14.74
N GLU A 82 10.28 0.43 13.55
CA GLU A 82 10.94 1.64 13.07
C GLU A 82 10.16 2.26 11.92
N ILE A 83 9.46 3.35 12.24
CA ILE A 83 8.58 4.05 11.29
C ILE A 83 9.31 5.31 10.78
N PRO A 84 9.48 5.47 9.46
CA PRO A 84 10.10 6.67 8.91
C PRO A 84 9.22 7.90 9.17
N ARG A 85 9.83 9.03 9.51
CA ARG A 85 9.15 10.32 9.68
C ARG A 85 9.69 11.33 8.69
N LYS A 86 8.80 11.90 7.88
CA LYS A 86 9.13 12.99 6.93
C LYS A 86 9.96 14.07 7.66
N ASN A 87 11.21 14.25 7.21
CA ASN A 87 12.18 15.24 7.69
C ASN A 87 12.56 15.17 9.19
N LYS A 88 12.30 14.05 9.88
CA LYS A 88 12.59 13.89 11.33
C LYS A 88 13.27 12.57 11.71
N GLY A 89 13.83 11.84 10.74
CA GLY A 89 14.48 10.54 10.98
C GLY A 89 13.46 9.42 11.20
N TRP A 90 13.65 8.62 12.25
CA TRP A 90 12.86 7.41 12.54
C TRP A 90 12.17 7.51 13.91
N LEU A 91 10.94 7.01 13.99
CA LEU A 91 10.28 6.70 15.26
C LEU A 91 10.56 5.24 15.61
N LEU A 92 11.21 5.02 16.75
CA LEU A 92 11.30 3.71 17.38
C LEU A 92 10.21 3.60 18.45
N ALA A 93 9.31 2.63 18.31
CA ALA A 93 8.23 2.40 19.27
C ALA A 93 8.00 0.91 19.51
N HIS A 94 7.59 0.56 20.73
CA HIS A 94 7.01 -0.77 21.00
C HIS A 94 5.64 -0.90 20.34
N TRP A 95 5.24 -2.14 20.04
CA TRP A 95 3.88 -2.42 19.58
C TRP A 95 2.84 -2.24 20.68
N VAL A 96 3.12 -2.84 21.84
CA VAL A 96 2.21 -2.93 22.98
C VAL A 96 2.87 -2.26 24.18
N SER A 97 2.14 -1.40 24.88
CA SER A 97 2.61 -0.73 26.10
C SER A 97 2.31 -1.51 27.38
N SER A 98 1.23 -2.28 27.41
CA SER A 98 0.83 -3.10 28.56
C SER A 98 0.15 -4.40 28.13
N ALA A 99 0.29 -5.43 28.96
CA ALA A 99 -0.40 -6.70 28.83
C ALA A 99 -0.88 -7.15 30.21
N GLU A 100 -2.18 -7.37 30.34
CA GLU A 100 -2.83 -7.79 31.58
C GLU A 100 -3.49 -9.16 31.41
N TYR A 101 -3.28 -10.01 32.41
CA TYR A 101 -3.71 -11.40 32.42
C TYR A 101 -4.94 -11.49 33.32
N ILE A 102 -6.11 -11.76 32.74
CA ILE A 102 -7.36 -11.79 33.49
C ILE A 102 -7.59 -13.22 33.97
N ASP A 103 -7.14 -13.47 35.20
CA ASP A 103 -7.29 -14.76 35.87
C ASP A 103 -8.77 -15.16 35.97
N GLY A 104 -9.06 -16.42 35.68
CA GLY A 104 -10.43 -16.96 35.69
C GLY A 104 -11.23 -16.76 34.39
N GLU A 105 -10.91 -15.74 33.58
CA GLU A 105 -11.56 -15.52 32.27
C GLU A 105 -10.81 -16.19 31.12
N GLY A 106 -9.50 -16.42 31.28
CA GLY A 106 -8.68 -16.99 30.22
C GLY A 106 -8.48 -16.02 29.05
N VAL A 107 -8.39 -14.73 29.38
CA VAL A 107 -8.26 -13.61 28.45
C VAL A 107 -6.99 -12.82 28.78
N ILE A 108 -6.37 -12.28 27.75
CA ILE A 108 -5.28 -11.30 27.88
C ILE A 108 -5.77 -9.99 27.30
N GLU A 109 -5.61 -8.92 28.06
CA GLU A 109 -5.84 -7.54 27.62
C GLU A 109 -4.51 -6.93 27.18
N LEU A 110 -4.50 -6.37 25.97
CA LEU A 110 -3.33 -5.73 25.38
C LEU A 110 -3.67 -4.30 25.02
N THR A 111 -2.74 -3.36 25.26
CA THR A 111 -2.92 -1.96 24.87
C THR A 111 -1.79 -1.55 23.93
N PHE A 112 -2.15 -1.00 22.75
CA PHE A 112 -1.16 -0.46 21.81
C PHE A 112 -0.37 0.69 22.43
N SER A 113 0.90 0.80 22.05
CA SER A 113 1.71 1.97 22.43
C SER A 113 1.07 3.26 21.93
N PRO A 114 0.89 4.30 22.77
CA PRO A 114 0.29 5.58 22.35
C PRO A 114 1.02 6.27 21.20
N LYS A 115 2.29 5.95 20.96
CA LYS A 115 3.06 6.45 19.81
C LYS A 115 2.55 5.93 18.47
N LEU A 116 1.76 4.85 18.46
CA LEU A 116 1.16 4.27 17.25
C LEU A 116 -0.17 4.93 16.86
N LYS A 117 -0.75 5.81 17.69
CA LYS A 117 -2.03 6.48 17.38
C LYS A 117 -2.09 7.08 15.97
N PRO A 118 -1.08 7.86 15.50
CA PRO A 118 -1.12 8.46 14.16
C PRO A 118 -1.09 7.45 13.00
N TYR A 119 -0.78 6.19 13.30
CA TYR A 119 -0.54 5.12 12.32
C TYR A 119 -1.64 4.05 12.33
N LEU A 120 -2.55 4.10 13.31
CA LEU A 120 -3.66 3.15 13.46
C LEU A 120 -5.03 3.81 13.66
N LEU A 121 -5.10 5.03 14.21
CA LEU A 121 -6.35 5.75 14.48
C LEU A 121 -6.58 6.87 13.47
N GLN A 122 -7.85 7.12 13.12
CA GLN A 122 -8.29 8.26 12.30
C GLN A 122 -7.48 8.48 11.01
N LEU A 123 -7.12 7.39 10.34
CA LEU A 123 -6.19 7.40 9.20
C LEU A 123 -6.77 8.11 7.98
N LYS A 124 -5.98 8.96 7.32
CA LYS A 124 -6.36 9.56 6.03
C LYS A 124 -5.86 8.72 4.86
N GLU A 125 -4.56 8.43 4.85
CA GLU A 125 -3.90 7.55 3.88
C GLU A 125 -3.59 6.21 4.54
N TYR A 126 -4.26 5.16 4.10
CA TYR A 126 -4.14 3.83 4.67
C TYR A 126 -4.32 2.76 3.61
N THR A 127 -3.85 1.56 3.92
CA THR A 127 -4.19 0.36 3.17
C THR A 127 -5.11 -0.48 4.05
N SER A 128 -6.11 -1.11 3.44
CA SER A 128 -6.99 -2.05 4.14
C SER A 128 -7.05 -3.41 3.45
N TYR A 129 -7.22 -4.46 4.25
CA TYR A 129 -7.26 -5.83 3.75
C TYR A 129 -7.97 -6.77 4.72
N ARG A 130 -8.40 -7.94 4.23
CA ARG A 130 -9.11 -8.93 5.06
C ARG A 130 -8.15 -9.62 6.01
N LEU A 131 -8.52 -9.68 7.29
CA LEU A 131 -7.76 -10.41 8.31
C LEU A 131 -7.65 -11.91 7.95
N SER A 132 -8.66 -12.48 7.30
CA SER A 132 -8.65 -13.88 6.86
C SER A 132 -7.47 -14.22 5.96
N ASN A 133 -7.07 -13.31 5.06
CA ASN A 133 -5.89 -13.50 4.21
C ASN A 133 -4.61 -13.59 5.05
N ILE A 134 -4.48 -12.79 6.11
CA ILE A 134 -3.35 -12.86 7.04
C ILE A 134 -3.37 -14.17 7.83
N LEU A 135 -4.52 -14.55 8.38
CA LEU A 135 -4.65 -15.75 9.20
C LEU A 135 -4.30 -17.03 8.42
N ALA A 136 -4.52 -17.04 7.11
CA ALA A 136 -4.15 -18.15 6.23
C ALA A 136 -2.62 -18.32 6.03
N LEU A 137 -1.84 -17.24 6.18
CA LEU A 137 -0.39 -17.24 5.97
C LEU A 137 0.36 -17.80 7.20
N ASN A 138 1.45 -18.54 6.94
CA ASN A 138 2.24 -19.24 7.96
C ASN A 138 3.71 -18.78 8.01
N SER A 139 4.09 -17.79 7.23
CA SER A 139 5.45 -17.23 7.20
C SER A 139 5.41 -15.73 7.45
N THR A 140 6.37 -15.26 8.27
CA THR A 140 6.48 -13.83 8.61
C THR A 140 6.68 -12.99 7.35
N TYR A 141 7.51 -13.51 6.45
CA TYR A 141 7.83 -12.89 5.17
C TYR A 141 6.61 -12.85 4.24
N SER A 142 5.74 -13.86 4.29
CA SER A 142 4.52 -13.89 3.47
C SER A 142 3.52 -12.85 3.92
N ILE A 143 3.34 -12.69 5.25
CA ILE A 143 2.47 -11.66 5.83
C ILE A 143 2.97 -10.28 5.42
N ARG A 144 4.27 -10.00 5.63
CA ARG A 144 4.89 -8.72 5.24
C ARG A 144 4.80 -8.46 3.74
N LEU A 145 5.08 -9.47 2.92
CA LEU A 145 4.94 -9.33 1.47
C LEU A 145 3.50 -9.02 1.11
N TYR A 146 2.51 -9.73 1.65
CA TYR A 146 1.10 -9.47 1.37
C TYR A 146 0.69 -8.03 1.71
N GLU A 147 1.04 -7.52 2.89
CA GLU A 147 0.74 -6.14 3.30
C GLU A 147 1.35 -5.11 2.33
N LEU A 148 2.62 -5.31 1.96
CA LEU A 148 3.30 -4.45 0.97
C LEU A 148 2.57 -4.51 -0.38
N MET A 149 2.19 -5.69 -0.84
CA MET A 149 1.51 -5.87 -2.12
C MET A 149 0.11 -5.24 -2.10
N LYS A 150 -0.61 -5.29 -0.98
CA LYS A 150 -1.89 -4.59 -0.83
C LYS A 150 -1.73 -3.09 -1.00
N LYS A 151 -0.70 -2.48 -0.41
CA LYS A 151 -0.43 -1.05 -0.61
C LYS A 151 -0.24 -0.69 -2.10
N TRP A 152 0.44 -1.56 -2.84
CA TRP A 152 0.82 -1.30 -4.24
C TRP A 152 -0.15 -1.92 -5.26
N GLU A 153 -1.26 -2.51 -4.82
CA GLU A 153 -2.13 -3.34 -5.65
C GLU A 153 -2.75 -2.57 -6.81
N PHE A 154 -3.12 -1.32 -6.55
CA PHE A 154 -3.74 -0.45 -7.53
C PHE A 154 -2.81 -0.18 -8.73
N LEU A 155 -1.53 0.09 -8.45
CA LEU A 155 -0.51 0.28 -9.50
C LEU A 155 -0.21 -1.02 -10.26
N GLY A 156 -0.51 -2.17 -9.66
CA GLY A 156 -0.26 -3.49 -10.23
C GLY A 156 1.22 -3.86 -10.34
N THR A 157 2.14 -2.94 -10.06
CA THR A 157 3.58 -3.18 -10.04
C THR A 157 4.28 -2.37 -8.96
N TRP A 158 5.35 -2.92 -8.41
CA TRP A 158 6.20 -2.25 -7.44
C TRP A 158 7.65 -2.64 -7.63
N GLU A 159 8.49 -1.66 -7.92
CA GLU A 159 9.93 -1.85 -8.09
C GLU A 159 10.70 -1.21 -6.93
N TYR A 160 11.49 -2.01 -6.23
CA TYR A 160 12.17 -1.55 -5.01
C TYR A 160 13.64 -2.01 -4.92
N PRO A 161 14.55 -1.19 -4.36
CA PRO A 161 15.93 -1.59 -4.09
C PRO A 161 16.01 -2.85 -3.23
N LEU A 162 16.86 -3.80 -3.62
CA LEU A 162 17.00 -5.09 -2.94
C LEU A 162 17.46 -4.95 -1.49
N GLU A 163 18.36 -4.00 -1.23
CA GLU A 163 18.95 -3.78 0.09
C GLU A 163 17.88 -3.33 1.09
N ASP A 164 17.08 -2.33 0.72
CA ASP A 164 15.99 -1.81 1.56
C ASP A 164 14.80 -2.77 1.67
N LEU A 165 14.56 -3.60 0.64
CA LEU A 165 13.46 -4.57 0.63
C LEU A 165 13.60 -5.60 1.76
N ARG A 166 14.83 -5.99 2.12
CA ARG A 166 15.09 -6.96 3.18
C ARG A 166 14.52 -6.50 4.52
N GLY A 167 14.78 -5.26 4.91
CA GLY A 167 14.28 -4.68 6.16
C GLY A 167 12.75 -4.54 6.20
N LYS A 168 12.12 -4.22 5.05
CA LYS A 168 10.65 -4.16 4.95
C LYS A 168 9.98 -5.53 5.10
N LEU A 169 10.61 -6.57 4.54
CA LEU A 169 10.16 -7.96 4.70
C LEU A 169 10.46 -8.52 6.10
N GLY A 170 11.22 -7.81 6.94
CA GLY A 170 11.62 -8.28 8.28
C GLY A 170 12.71 -9.34 8.24
N VAL A 171 13.62 -9.25 7.26
CA VAL A 171 14.86 -10.01 7.27
C VAL A 171 15.87 -9.25 8.12
N GLU A 172 16.31 -9.87 9.20
CA GLU A 172 17.33 -9.32 10.10
C GLU A 172 18.65 -9.05 9.36
N GLU A 173 19.38 -8.05 9.83
CA GLU A 173 20.67 -7.68 9.26
C GLU A 173 21.65 -8.88 9.30
N GLY A 174 22.41 -9.06 8.23
CA GLY A 174 23.32 -10.20 8.07
C GLY A 174 22.64 -11.54 7.72
N THR A 175 21.31 -11.65 7.80
CA THR A 175 20.59 -12.88 7.43
C THR A 175 20.45 -13.04 5.92
N TYR A 176 20.73 -14.25 5.42
CA TYR A 176 20.76 -14.57 3.98
C TYR A 176 21.64 -13.60 3.16
N PRO A 177 22.95 -13.50 3.46
CA PRO A 177 23.83 -12.51 2.82
C PRO A 177 23.91 -12.73 1.30
N LYS A 178 23.96 -14.00 0.87
CA LYS A 178 23.87 -14.36 -0.55
C LYS A 178 22.46 -14.15 -1.07
N TYR A 179 22.32 -13.40 -2.17
CA TYR A 179 21.03 -13.17 -2.83
C TYR A 179 20.28 -14.48 -3.17
N SER A 180 20.98 -15.52 -3.62
CA SER A 180 20.37 -16.82 -3.92
C SER A 180 19.63 -17.42 -2.73
N ASN A 181 20.18 -17.29 -1.51
CA ASN A 181 19.53 -17.75 -0.28
C ASN A 181 18.30 -16.89 0.05
N PHE A 182 18.42 -15.56 -0.08
CA PHE A 182 17.29 -14.65 0.13
C PHE A 182 16.15 -14.93 -0.85
N LYS A 183 16.46 -15.11 -2.13
CA LYS A 183 15.49 -15.46 -3.18
C LYS A 183 14.74 -16.74 -2.83
N VAL A 184 15.46 -17.83 -2.56
CA VAL A 184 14.84 -19.14 -2.33
C VAL A 184 14.09 -19.21 -0.99
N ARG A 185 14.67 -18.65 0.08
CA ARG A 185 14.10 -18.81 1.44
C ARG A 185 13.07 -17.75 1.81
N VAL A 186 13.12 -16.58 1.18
CA VAL A 186 12.26 -15.44 1.48
C VAL A 186 11.33 -15.18 0.31
N LEU A 187 11.83 -14.66 -0.81
CA LEU A 187 11.00 -14.17 -1.91
C LEU A 187 10.13 -15.27 -2.53
N SER A 188 10.75 -16.35 -3.02
CA SER A 188 10.05 -17.42 -3.73
C SER A 188 9.02 -18.11 -2.84
N ARG A 189 9.38 -18.40 -1.58
CA ARG A 189 8.45 -19.01 -0.61
C ARG A 189 7.29 -18.08 -0.24
N ALA A 190 7.57 -16.80 -0.02
CA ALA A 190 6.54 -15.83 0.31
C ALA A 190 5.55 -15.65 -0.85
N VAL A 191 6.07 -15.51 -2.07
CA VAL A 191 5.24 -15.38 -3.29
C VAL A 191 4.41 -16.64 -3.52
N GLU A 192 4.99 -17.83 -3.40
CA GLU A 192 4.26 -19.09 -3.54
C GLU A 192 3.12 -19.20 -2.52
N GLU A 193 3.38 -18.89 -1.25
CA GLU A 193 2.37 -18.97 -0.20
C GLU A 193 1.24 -17.95 -0.39
N VAL A 194 1.59 -16.69 -0.70
CA VAL A 194 0.60 -15.62 -0.97
C VAL A 194 -0.27 -16.02 -2.15
N ASN A 195 0.33 -16.45 -3.27
CA ASN A 195 -0.41 -16.91 -4.44
C ASN A 195 -1.32 -18.09 -4.16
N LYS A 196 -0.97 -18.96 -3.22
CA LYS A 196 -1.78 -20.12 -2.89
C LYS A 196 -2.96 -19.78 -1.97
N LYS A 197 -2.80 -18.80 -1.08
CA LYS A 197 -3.68 -18.64 0.09
C LYS A 197 -4.42 -17.32 0.19
N THR A 198 -4.10 -16.33 -0.64
CA THR A 198 -4.76 -15.02 -0.60
C THR A 198 -5.48 -14.70 -1.92
N ASP A 199 -6.04 -13.50 -1.97
CA ASP A 199 -6.74 -12.88 -3.10
C ASP A 199 -5.82 -12.38 -4.24
N PHE A 200 -4.51 -12.66 -4.17
CA PHE A 200 -3.54 -12.21 -5.15
C PHE A 200 -2.87 -13.32 -5.97
N TYR A 201 -2.48 -12.95 -7.19
CA TYR A 201 -1.40 -13.55 -7.96
C TYR A 201 -0.26 -12.54 -8.10
N ILE A 202 0.91 -12.93 -7.60
CA ILE A 202 2.12 -12.13 -7.50
C ILE A 202 3.24 -12.83 -8.24
N SER A 203 4.01 -12.08 -9.00
CA SER A 203 5.26 -12.54 -9.60
C SER A 203 6.34 -11.49 -9.41
N PHE A 204 7.61 -11.87 -9.51
CA PHE A 204 8.71 -10.91 -9.44
C PHE A 204 9.78 -11.17 -10.49
N GLU A 205 10.44 -10.10 -10.91
CA GLU A 205 11.62 -10.12 -11.79
C GLU A 205 12.81 -9.42 -11.13
N GLU A 206 14.02 -9.84 -11.51
CA GLU A 206 15.28 -9.29 -11.04
C GLU A 206 15.79 -8.21 -11.99
N ILE A 207 16.04 -7.01 -11.47
CA ILE A 207 16.68 -5.94 -12.23
C ILE A 207 18.16 -5.92 -11.82
N LYS A 208 19.02 -6.22 -12.79
CA LYS A 208 20.45 -6.42 -12.57
C LYS A 208 21.26 -5.18 -12.94
N LYS A 209 22.34 -4.97 -12.20
CA LYS A 209 23.41 -4.02 -12.52
C LYS A 209 24.72 -4.78 -12.62
N GLY A 210 25.13 -5.05 -13.85
CA GLY A 210 26.22 -6.00 -14.12
C GLY A 210 25.83 -7.40 -13.66
N ARG A 211 26.61 -7.98 -12.73
CA ARG A 211 26.39 -9.34 -12.22
C ARG A 211 25.50 -9.39 -10.96
N SER A 212 25.29 -8.27 -10.27
CA SER A 212 24.48 -8.21 -9.05
C SER A 212 23.03 -7.83 -9.38
N VAL A 213 22.11 -8.28 -8.53
CA VAL A 213 20.71 -7.83 -8.54
C VAL A 213 20.64 -6.55 -7.72
N GLU A 214 20.17 -5.46 -8.33
CA GLU A 214 20.06 -4.15 -7.68
C GLU A 214 18.64 -3.92 -7.15
N ARG A 215 17.62 -4.31 -7.93
CA ARG A 215 16.21 -4.08 -7.60
C ARG A 215 15.36 -5.32 -7.88
N ILE A 216 14.24 -5.42 -7.20
CA ILE A 216 13.21 -6.44 -7.45
C ILE A 216 11.95 -5.71 -7.91
N LYS A 217 11.36 -6.16 -9.01
CA LYS A 217 10.08 -5.64 -9.50
C LYS A 217 9.01 -6.70 -9.35
N PHE A 218 8.01 -6.40 -8.56
CA PHE A 218 6.82 -7.21 -8.37
C PHE A 218 5.74 -6.82 -9.37
N THR A 219 4.96 -7.81 -9.80
CA THR A 219 3.71 -7.64 -10.55
C THR A 219 2.59 -8.27 -9.72
N ILE A 220 1.48 -7.55 -9.59
CA ILE A 220 0.36 -7.86 -8.70
C ILE A 220 -0.90 -7.94 -9.54
N LYS A 221 -1.66 -9.02 -9.38
CA LYS A 221 -2.95 -9.25 -10.05
C LYS A 221 -3.94 -9.79 -9.03
N HIS A 222 -5.19 -9.34 -9.10
CA HIS A 222 -6.26 -9.93 -8.31
C HIS A 222 -6.70 -11.27 -8.88
N LYS A 223 -7.04 -12.19 -7.97
CA LYS A 223 -7.81 -13.37 -8.34
C LYS A 223 -9.25 -12.96 -8.67
N PRO A 224 -9.86 -13.53 -9.72
CA PRO A 224 -11.25 -13.25 -10.03
C PRO A 224 -12.16 -13.68 -8.87
N GLU A 225 -13.13 -12.83 -8.55
CA GLU A 225 -14.00 -12.86 -7.35
C GLU A 225 -14.76 -14.18 -7.14
N LYS A 226 -14.94 -15.01 -8.20
CA LYS A 226 -15.60 -16.33 -8.12
C LYS A 226 -14.85 -17.37 -7.25
N GLU A 227 -13.64 -17.08 -6.79
CA GLU A 227 -12.88 -17.92 -5.85
C GLU A 227 -13.00 -17.48 -4.37
N ILE A 228 -13.73 -16.40 -4.06
CA ILE A 228 -13.84 -15.87 -2.70
C ILE A 228 -15.32 -15.72 -2.34
N GLU A 229 -15.86 -16.69 -1.58
CA GLU A 229 -17.22 -16.57 -1.04
C GLU A 229 -17.28 -15.47 0.03
N LEU A 230 -18.07 -14.43 -0.23
CA LEU A 230 -18.36 -13.37 0.72
C LEU A 230 -19.86 -13.33 1.00
N LEU A 231 -20.22 -13.44 2.28
CA LEU A 231 -21.59 -13.22 2.77
C LEU A 231 -21.69 -11.85 3.47
N ASP A 232 -22.76 -11.15 3.12
CA ASP A 232 -23.09 -9.75 3.43
C ASP A 232 -23.10 -9.39 4.92
N ALA A 233 -22.69 -8.15 5.24
CA ALA A 233 -22.89 -7.57 6.57
C ALA A 233 -23.24 -6.08 6.53
N LYS A 234 -24.26 -5.74 7.33
CA LYS A 234 -24.87 -4.42 7.53
C LYS A 234 -23.85 -3.34 7.98
N ILE A 235 -23.95 -2.16 7.37
CA ILE A 235 -23.02 -1.02 7.52
C ILE A 235 -23.42 -0.13 8.72
N LYS A 236 -22.43 0.41 9.46
CA LYS A 236 -22.57 1.33 10.61
C LYS A 236 -22.45 2.83 10.20
N PRO A 237 -23.01 3.78 10.97
CA PRO A 237 -23.12 5.22 10.61
C PRO A 237 -21.81 6.02 10.43
N GLU A 238 -20.68 5.71 11.09
CA GLU A 238 -19.42 6.40 10.77
C GLU A 238 -18.75 5.93 9.47
N ARG A 239 -18.95 4.66 9.09
CA ARG A 239 -18.62 4.21 7.72
C ARG A 239 -19.41 5.01 6.70
N LEU A 240 -20.66 5.37 7.03
CA LEU A 240 -21.43 6.29 6.19
C LEU A 240 -20.73 7.65 6.03
N LYS A 241 -20.03 8.25 6.99
CA LYS A 241 -19.40 9.58 6.76
C LYS A 241 -18.23 9.57 5.77
N LYS A 242 -17.27 8.65 5.92
CA LYS A 242 -16.14 8.50 4.98
C LYS A 242 -16.58 7.91 3.64
N GLN A 243 -17.55 6.98 3.67
CA GLN A 243 -18.21 6.56 2.44
C GLN A 243 -18.94 7.73 1.81
N VAL A 244 -19.62 8.59 2.57
CA VAL A 244 -20.32 9.78 2.06
C VAL A 244 -19.33 10.78 1.46
N GLU A 245 -18.19 11.04 2.08
CA GLU A 245 -17.16 11.92 1.52
C GLU A 245 -16.57 11.36 0.22
N ASN A 246 -16.15 10.09 0.21
CA ASN A 246 -15.71 9.41 -1.01
C ASN A 246 -16.82 9.32 -2.06
N GLU A 247 -18.07 9.15 -1.63
CA GLU A 247 -19.24 9.09 -2.49
C GLU A 247 -19.58 10.46 -3.07
N ASP A 248 -19.35 11.54 -2.33
CA ASP A 248 -19.53 12.92 -2.79
C ASP A 248 -18.43 13.29 -3.78
N ILE A 249 -17.17 12.90 -3.53
CA ILE A 249 -16.08 13.02 -4.51
C ILE A 249 -16.41 12.17 -5.75
N ARG A 250 -16.88 10.93 -5.58
CA ARG A 250 -17.29 10.04 -6.68
C ARG A 250 -18.40 10.68 -7.51
N LYS A 251 -19.41 11.29 -6.87
CA LYS A 251 -20.50 12.01 -7.55
C LYS A 251 -19.96 13.21 -8.31
N ARG A 252 -19.09 14.03 -7.72
CA ARG A 252 -18.47 15.17 -8.41
C ARG A 252 -17.67 14.73 -9.62
N LEU A 253 -16.84 13.70 -9.49
CA LEU A 253 -16.05 13.16 -10.60
C LEU A 253 -16.92 12.47 -11.66
N ASN A 254 -17.98 11.74 -11.29
CA ASN A 254 -18.97 11.19 -12.22
C ASN A 254 -19.82 12.27 -12.90
N ALA A 255 -20.02 13.44 -12.29
CA ALA A 255 -20.68 14.55 -12.96
C ALA A 255 -19.82 15.14 -14.09
N LEU A 256 -18.51 14.89 -14.05
CA LEU A 256 -17.60 15.28 -15.12
C LEU A 256 -17.55 14.24 -16.24
N THR A 257 -18.00 13.00 -16.06
CA THR A 257 -17.91 11.96 -17.10
C THR A 257 -19.02 12.10 -18.14
N LYS A 258 -18.77 11.67 -19.39
CA LYS A 258 -19.79 11.68 -20.47
C LYS A 258 -20.57 10.36 -20.50
N ASP A 259 -20.03 9.33 -21.15
CA ASP A 259 -20.73 8.06 -21.42
C ASP A 259 -20.29 6.90 -20.51
N TYR A 260 -19.68 7.20 -19.37
CA TYR A 260 -19.14 6.22 -18.42
C TYR A 260 -19.30 6.73 -16.99
N SER A 261 -19.13 5.84 -16.01
CA SER A 261 -19.10 6.23 -14.60
C SER A 261 -18.24 5.27 -13.79
N PHE A 262 -17.66 5.79 -12.71
CA PHE A 262 -16.99 5.00 -11.70
C PHE A 262 -18.05 4.39 -10.78
N ASN A 263 -18.18 3.06 -10.78
CA ASN A 263 -18.91 2.37 -9.71
C ASN A 263 -18.16 2.51 -8.37
N HIS A 264 -18.82 2.20 -7.25
CA HIS A 264 -18.26 2.42 -5.92
C HIS A 264 -16.91 1.70 -5.72
N ILE A 265 -16.84 0.41 -6.03
CA ILE A 265 -15.64 -0.43 -5.82
C ILE A 265 -14.47 0.11 -6.64
N TYR A 266 -14.69 0.32 -7.95
CA TYR A 266 -13.66 0.83 -8.85
C TYR A 266 -13.19 2.23 -8.44
N PHE A 267 -14.12 3.09 -8.02
CA PHE A 267 -13.80 4.44 -7.57
C PHE A 267 -12.89 4.42 -6.35
N THR A 268 -13.19 3.60 -5.34
CA THR A 268 -12.40 3.51 -4.11
C THR A 268 -10.95 3.13 -4.41
N GLU A 269 -10.74 2.05 -5.17
CA GLU A 269 -9.39 1.61 -5.56
C GLU A 269 -8.66 2.70 -6.36
N MET A 270 -9.36 3.32 -7.32
CA MET A 270 -8.81 4.36 -8.18
C MET A 270 -8.40 5.62 -7.43
N TYR A 271 -9.25 6.06 -6.50
CA TYR A 271 -9.02 7.27 -5.73
C TYR A 271 -7.89 7.09 -4.70
N GLU A 272 -7.78 5.92 -4.06
CA GLU A 272 -6.65 5.58 -3.19
C GLU A 272 -5.32 5.61 -3.95
N GLY A 273 -5.32 5.08 -5.18
CA GLY A 273 -4.18 5.19 -6.08
C GLY A 273 -3.80 6.62 -6.44
N ALA A 274 -4.80 7.46 -6.71
CA ALA A 274 -4.59 8.87 -7.01
C ALA A 274 -4.04 9.63 -5.79
N LEU A 275 -4.57 9.37 -4.58
CA LEU A 275 -4.04 9.92 -3.32
C LEU A 275 -2.59 9.49 -3.09
N PHE A 276 -2.24 8.26 -3.42
CA PHE A 276 -0.86 7.79 -3.30
C PHE A 276 0.12 8.57 -4.19
N ILE A 277 -0.31 8.94 -5.42
CA ILE A 277 0.53 9.62 -6.40
C ILE A 277 0.56 11.14 -6.16
N TRP A 278 -0.60 11.73 -5.87
CA TRP A 278 -0.82 13.18 -5.89
C TRP A 278 -1.20 13.77 -4.52
N SER A 279 -1.34 12.94 -3.48
CA SER A 279 -1.73 13.36 -2.14
C SER A 279 -2.97 14.27 -2.19
N ASP A 280 -2.92 15.47 -1.61
CA ASP A 280 -4.05 16.39 -1.53
C ASP A 280 -4.55 16.91 -2.91
N ASP A 281 -3.78 16.77 -3.99
CA ASP A 281 -4.16 17.19 -5.35
C ASP A 281 -4.94 16.10 -6.12
N ALA A 282 -5.21 14.93 -5.53
CA ALA A 282 -5.78 13.77 -6.22
C ALA A 282 -7.11 14.05 -6.96
N GLU A 283 -8.09 14.71 -6.32
CA GLU A 283 -9.38 15.01 -6.95
C GLU A 283 -9.22 15.92 -8.17
N LYS A 284 -8.33 16.91 -8.08
CA LYS A 284 -8.06 17.88 -9.14
C LYS A 284 -7.37 17.22 -10.33
N GLU A 285 -6.35 16.41 -10.09
CA GLU A 285 -5.62 15.70 -11.15
C GLU A 285 -6.50 14.63 -11.82
N LEU A 286 -7.37 13.95 -11.06
CA LEU A 286 -8.39 13.07 -11.63
C LEU A 286 -9.43 13.82 -12.46
N SER A 287 -9.89 14.99 -11.99
CA SER A 287 -10.81 15.84 -12.74
C SER A 287 -10.21 16.20 -14.10
N MET A 288 -8.93 16.57 -14.13
CA MET A 288 -8.21 16.87 -15.37
C MET A 288 -8.13 15.67 -16.31
N LEU A 289 -7.81 14.50 -15.77
CA LEU A 289 -7.72 13.26 -16.54
C LEU A 289 -9.08 12.87 -17.13
N ILE A 290 -10.18 13.07 -16.40
CA ILE A 290 -11.55 12.86 -16.89
C ILE A 290 -11.87 13.84 -18.03
N HIS A 291 -11.58 15.12 -17.87
CA HIS A 291 -11.77 16.11 -18.94
C HIS A 291 -11.00 15.72 -20.20
N TYR A 292 -9.74 15.29 -20.06
CA TYR A 292 -8.96 14.80 -21.18
C TYR A 292 -9.63 13.61 -21.89
N VAL A 293 -10.02 12.59 -21.12
CA VAL A 293 -10.65 11.38 -21.65
C VAL A 293 -11.98 11.66 -22.36
N ASN A 294 -12.73 12.66 -21.89
CA ASN A 294 -13.97 13.06 -22.51
C ASN A 294 -13.81 13.77 -23.86
N GLU A 295 -12.69 14.45 -24.06
CA GLU A 295 -12.40 15.21 -25.29
C GLU A 295 -11.62 14.38 -26.31
N GLU A 296 -10.93 13.32 -25.87
CA GLU A 296 -10.13 12.46 -26.72
C GLU A 296 -10.97 11.36 -27.37
N GLU A 297 -11.44 11.63 -28.60
CA GLU A 297 -12.25 10.70 -29.42
C GLU A 297 -11.60 9.32 -29.63
N SER A 298 -10.27 9.21 -29.49
CA SER A 298 -9.57 7.93 -29.64
C SER A 298 -9.71 6.99 -28.44
N VAL A 299 -10.15 7.49 -27.28
CA VAL A 299 -10.34 6.68 -26.06
C VAL A 299 -11.66 5.91 -26.13
N LYS A 300 -11.58 4.63 -26.51
CA LYS A 300 -12.75 3.73 -26.57
C LYS A 300 -13.17 3.15 -25.21
N ASN A 301 -12.24 3.06 -24.26
CA ASN A 301 -12.50 2.57 -22.90
C ASN A 301 -11.99 3.60 -21.88
N PRO A 302 -12.83 4.58 -21.50
CA PRO A 302 -12.48 5.65 -20.57
C PRO A 302 -11.90 5.14 -19.24
N LEU A 303 -12.58 4.21 -18.57
CA LEU A 303 -12.14 3.67 -17.29
C LEU A 303 -10.77 2.98 -17.41
N GLY A 304 -10.63 2.12 -18.44
CA GLY A 304 -9.36 1.43 -18.70
C GLY A 304 -8.21 2.40 -18.99
N PHE A 305 -8.47 3.48 -19.71
CA PHE A 305 -7.47 4.51 -20.00
C PHE A 305 -7.07 5.28 -18.74
N ILE A 306 -8.04 5.66 -17.89
CA ILE A 306 -7.79 6.34 -16.61
C ILE A 306 -6.93 5.45 -15.70
N LYS A 307 -7.27 4.17 -15.57
CA LYS A 307 -6.47 3.20 -14.82
C LYS A 307 -5.05 3.10 -15.36
N MET A 308 -4.90 2.94 -16.67
CA MET A 308 -3.60 2.86 -17.33
C MET A 308 -2.76 4.10 -17.05
N LYS A 309 -3.33 5.31 -17.16
CA LYS A 309 -2.61 6.55 -16.87
C LYS A 309 -2.18 6.64 -15.41
N LEU A 310 -3.05 6.30 -14.47
CA LEU A 310 -2.70 6.20 -13.05
C LEU A 310 -1.57 5.21 -12.78
N GLN A 311 -1.53 4.08 -13.49
CA GLN A 311 -0.42 3.13 -13.40
C GLN A 311 0.89 3.71 -13.98
N GLU A 312 0.83 4.43 -15.10
CA GLU A 312 1.97 5.16 -15.66
C GLU A 312 2.50 6.22 -14.68
N TYR A 313 1.60 7.02 -14.08
CA TYR A 313 1.94 8.01 -13.06
C TYR A 313 2.58 7.37 -11.83
N GLY A 314 2.03 6.26 -11.33
CA GLY A 314 2.63 5.54 -10.21
C GLY A 314 4.05 5.02 -10.49
N GLY A 315 4.32 4.57 -11.73
CA GLY A 315 5.66 4.17 -12.15
C GLY A 315 6.68 5.32 -12.19
N LEU A 316 6.24 6.53 -12.56
CA LEU A 316 7.08 7.74 -12.52
C LEU A 316 7.32 8.21 -11.08
N TYR A 317 6.27 8.20 -10.24
CA TYR A 317 6.36 8.52 -8.82
C TYR A 317 7.37 7.61 -8.11
N GLN A 318 7.33 6.29 -8.38
CA GLN A 318 8.29 5.33 -7.83
C GLN A 318 9.76 5.62 -8.22
N LYS A 319 9.99 6.36 -9.30
CA LYS A 319 11.32 6.79 -9.76
C LYS A 319 11.74 8.16 -9.22
N GLY A 320 10.94 8.77 -8.35
CA GLY A 320 11.20 10.09 -7.78
C GLY A 320 11.05 11.25 -8.77
N LEU A 321 10.38 11.01 -9.89
CA LEU A 321 10.12 12.04 -10.91
C LEU A 321 8.87 12.84 -10.54
N PRO A 322 8.83 14.14 -10.87
CA PRO A 322 7.62 14.94 -10.66
C PRO A 322 6.45 14.32 -11.45
N VAL A 323 5.33 14.14 -10.76
CA VAL A 323 4.12 13.54 -11.30
C VAL A 323 2.96 14.50 -11.14
N THR A 324 2.80 15.40 -12.10
CA THR A 324 1.52 16.06 -12.35
C THR A 324 1.01 15.65 -13.72
N PHE A 325 -0.29 15.81 -13.99
CA PHE A 325 -0.84 15.62 -15.32
C PHE A 325 -0.12 16.50 -16.36
N ALA A 326 0.44 17.65 -15.97
CA ALA A 326 1.15 18.58 -16.85
C ALA A 326 2.56 18.11 -17.27
N ASP A 327 3.20 17.24 -16.49
CA ASP A 327 4.59 16.81 -16.73
C ASP A 327 4.71 15.63 -17.71
N LEU A 328 3.58 15.04 -18.11
CA LEU A 328 3.59 13.95 -19.07
C LEU A 328 3.80 14.44 -20.50
N LYS A 329 4.88 13.95 -21.12
CA LYS A 329 4.98 13.93 -22.58
C LYS A 329 4.06 12.84 -23.15
N PRO A 330 3.48 13.07 -24.34
CA PRO A 330 2.63 12.09 -24.98
C PRO A 330 3.36 10.77 -25.19
N SER A 331 2.69 9.66 -24.91
CA SER A 331 3.28 8.32 -25.03
C SER A 331 3.26 7.88 -26.50
N GLN A 332 4.43 7.70 -27.12
CA GLN A 332 4.49 7.03 -28.42
C GLN A 332 4.29 5.52 -28.23
N ARG A 333 3.04 5.05 -28.20
CA ARG A 333 2.76 3.64 -28.51
C ARG A 333 2.87 3.41 -30.02
N ARG A 334 3.32 2.21 -30.40
CA ARG A 334 3.39 1.68 -31.79
C ARG A 334 2.02 1.42 -32.44
N THR A 335 1.05 2.30 -32.20
CA THR A 335 -0.18 2.40 -32.97
C THR A 335 -0.12 3.79 -33.57
N GLY A 336 -0.04 3.93 -34.89
CA GLY A 336 0.25 5.18 -35.62
C GLY A 336 -0.79 6.30 -35.45
N ARG A 337 -1.07 6.71 -34.21
CA ARG A 337 -1.97 7.77 -33.82
C ARG A 337 -1.22 8.75 -32.93
N VAL A 338 -1.42 10.03 -33.22
CA VAL A 338 -0.85 11.15 -32.49
C VAL A 338 -1.84 11.56 -31.40
N GLU A 339 -1.40 11.61 -30.14
CA GLU A 339 -2.20 12.08 -29.01
C GLU A 339 -2.58 13.56 -29.23
N LYS A 340 -3.87 13.93 -29.17
CA LYS A 340 -4.31 15.33 -29.26
C LYS A 340 -4.36 15.92 -27.85
N VAL A 341 -3.55 16.94 -27.61
CA VAL A 341 -3.56 17.69 -26.35
C VAL A 341 -4.54 18.86 -26.46
N PRO A 342 -5.58 18.96 -25.60
CA PRO A 342 -6.55 20.06 -25.65
C PRO A 342 -5.93 21.45 -25.48
N GLU A 343 -6.54 22.48 -26.09
CA GLU A 343 -6.07 23.88 -26.03
C GLU A 343 -5.91 24.42 -24.60
N TRP A 344 -6.85 24.10 -23.70
CA TRP A 344 -6.79 24.54 -22.29
C TRP A 344 -5.57 24.02 -21.53
N PHE A 345 -4.93 22.93 -21.99
CA PHE A 345 -3.70 22.39 -21.41
C PHE A 345 -2.48 23.26 -21.75
N LYS A 346 -2.42 23.79 -22.97
CA LYS A 346 -1.29 24.62 -23.43
C LYS A 346 -1.19 25.94 -22.65
N ASN A 347 -2.32 26.46 -22.19
CA ASN A 347 -2.40 27.75 -21.49
C ASN A 347 -2.17 27.65 -19.98
N ARG A 348 -1.92 26.46 -19.42
CA ARG A 348 -1.71 26.25 -17.97
C ARG A 348 -0.33 26.72 -17.49
N ASN A 349 0.64 26.85 -18.39
CA ASN A 349 1.98 27.38 -18.11
C ASN A 349 2.07 28.90 -18.24
N GLU A 350 0.95 29.61 -18.46
CA GLU A 350 0.97 31.06 -18.38
C GLU A 350 1.30 31.47 -16.93
N PRO A 351 2.42 32.19 -16.71
CA PRO A 351 2.91 32.42 -15.36
C PRO A 351 1.92 33.28 -14.58
N LYS A 352 1.34 32.70 -13.52
CA LYS A 352 0.82 33.48 -12.40
C LYS A 352 2.00 34.25 -11.81
N LYS A 353 2.03 35.57 -12.00
CA LYS A 353 3.03 36.45 -11.39
C LYS A 353 3.09 36.23 -9.88
N ALA A 354 4.16 35.61 -9.36
CA ALA A 354 4.92 36.10 -8.21
C ALA A 354 6.15 35.23 -7.87
N LYS A 355 7.25 35.95 -7.56
CA LYS A 355 8.49 35.63 -6.81
C LYS A 355 9.53 34.69 -7.45
N LYS A 356 10.67 35.31 -7.79
CA LYS A 356 11.98 34.71 -8.09
C LYS A 356 12.61 34.10 -6.83
N GLU A 357 13.20 32.91 -7.00
CA GLU A 357 14.40 32.34 -6.34
C GLU A 357 14.35 30.82 -6.60
N THR A 358 15.34 30.10 -7.14
CA THR A 358 16.69 30.41 -7.60
C THR A 358 17.08 29.30 -8.57
N ASP A 359 17.54 29.66 -9.77
CA ASP A 359 18.17 28.75 -10.72
C ASP A 359 19.41 28.12 -10.10
N LEU A 360 19.59 26.81 -10.29
CA LEU A 360 20.88 26.17 -10.58
C LEU A 360 20.64 24.72 -11.04
N ASN A 361 21.05 24.48 -12.29
CA ASN A 361 21.57 23.21 -12.85
C ASN A 361 20.64 22.05 -13.27
N ILE A 362 19.31 22.17 -13.19
CA ILE A 362 18.41 21.08 -13.65
C ILE A 362 18.26 21.05 -15.19
N ALA A 363 18.33 22.20 -15.84
CA ALA A 363 18.16 22.30 -17.29
C ALA A 363 19.35 21.70 -18.07
N GLU A 364 20.57 21.89 -17.57
CA GLU A 364 21.79 21.37 -18.19
C GLU A 364 21.92 19.85 -18.03
N GLU A 365 21.55 19.30 -16.85
CA GLU A 365 21.50 17.83 -16.65
C GLU A 365 20.45 17.17 -17.54
N ARG A 366 19.29 17.82 -17.74
CA ARG A 366 18.23 17.33 -18.63
C ARG A 366 18.68 17.25 -20.08
N GLU A 367 19.42 18.24 -20.56
CA GLU A 367 19.92 18.27 -21.95
C GLU A 367 20.98 17.19 -22.19
N LYS A 368 21.81 16.94 -21.18
CA LYS A 368 22.82 15.88 -21.20
C LYS A 368 22.19 14.48 -21.25
N LEU A 369 21.13 14.26 -20.48
CA LEU A 369 20.41 12.98 -20.43
C LEU A 369 19.63 12.68 -21.72
N LEU A 370 19.11 13.71 -22.38
CA LEU A 370 18.42 13.57 -23.67
C LEU A 370 19.38 13.15 -24.80
N LYS A 371 20.62 13.66 -24.78
CA LYS A 371 21.68 13.22 -25.69
C LYS A 371 22.11 11.77 -25.43
N GLU A 372 22.25 11.37 -24.17
CA GLU A 372 22.62 9.98 -23.82
C GLU A 372 21.54 8.96 -24.20
N LEU A 373 20.28 9.38 -24.29
CA LEU A 373 19.15 8.54 -24.69
C LEU A 373 18.84 8.56 -26.20
N GLY A 374 19.69 9.20 -27.01
CA GLY A 374 19.59 9.18 -28.48
C GLY A 374 18.49 10.07 -29.06
N TYR A 375 18.00 11.07 -28.33
CA TYR A 375 17.06 12.06 -28.83
C TYR A 375 17.81 13.35 -29.18
N GLU A 376 18.16 13.54 -30.46
CA GLU A 376 18.56 14.85 -30.97
C GLU A 376 17.32 15.66 -31.35
N ASN A 377 17.29 16.93 -30.94
CA ASN A 377 16.26 17.87 -31.38
C ASN A 377 16.55 18.25 -32.84
N ASP A 378 15.81 17.68 -33.79
CA ASP A 378 15.63 18.32 -35.09
C ASP A 378 14.72 19.54 -34.91
N LYS A 379 15.22 20.67 -35.44
CA LYS A 379 14.76 22.05 -35.22
C LYS A 379 13.29 22.32 -35.52
#